data_AF-A0A401G1B0-F1
#
_entry.id   AF-A0A401G1B0-F1
#
_cell.length_a   1.000
_cell.length_b   1.000
_cell.length_c   1.000
_cell.angle_alpha   90.00
_cell.angle_beta   90.00
_cell.angle_gamma   90.00
#
_symmetry.space_group_name_H-M   'P 1'
#
loop_
_entity.id
_entity.type
_entity.pdbx_description
1 polymer ?
#
loop_
_entity_poly.entity_id
_entity_poly.type
_entity_poly.pdbx_seq_one_letter_code
_entity_poly.pdbx_strand_id
1 'polypeptide(L)'
;MTRSNADNAGEANSLMTQNDAVVRNASHEINALNQSMQEIIRAGEESSGIVRNIDEIAFQTNLLALNAAVEAARAGEAGVGFAVVAAEVKKLAERSARSARNTGALIEDMVRKIRSSADLLIGTHAAFSGVSDSTKNTTGLISEIAAASSEQSMGLDQVNIAVSDMEQIIQKNAAAAEEAASVAESLDTQAWQLDHFIGKLVGLIEGKRR
;
A
#
# COMPACT_ATOMS: atom_id res chain seq x y z
N MET A 1 -7.15 -25.27 -12.26
CA MET A 1 -7.36 -24.34 -11.12
C MET A 1 -6.05 -23.98 -10.45
N THR A 2 -5.22 -24.93 -10.05
CA THR A 2 -3.89 -24.68 -9.44
C THR A 2 -2.93 -23.86 -10.31
N ARG A 3 -2.86 -24.12 -11.62
CA ARG A 3 -2.07 -23.29 -12.54
C ARG A 3 -2.52 -21.82 -12.54
N SER A 4 -3.83 -21.60 -12.60
CA SER A 4 -4.43 -20.27 -12.50
C SER A 4 -4.19 -19.62 -11.12
N ASN A 5 -4.15 -20.39 -10.02
CA ASN A 5 -3.75 -19.84 -8.72
C ASN A 5 -2.30 -19.37 -8.71
N ALA A 6 -1.37 -20.13 -9.33
CA ALA A 6 0.03 -19.72 -9.44
C ALA A 6 0.17 -18.43 -10.26
N ASP A 7 -0.56 -18.33 -11.38
CA ASP A 7 -0.57 -17.12 -12.22
C ASP A 7 -1.15 -15.92 -11.45
N ASN A 8 -2.30 -16.09 -10.77
CA ASN A 8 -2.95 -15.05 -9.97
C ASN A 8 -2.06 -14.58 -8.81
N ALA A 9 -1.35 -15.50 -8.15
CA ALA A 9 -0.42 -15.17 -7.08
C ALA A 9 0.79 -14.38 -7.60
N GLY A 10 1.29 -14.72 -8.79
CA GLY A 10 2.32 -13.96 -9.48
C GLY A 10 1.88 -12.54 -9.82
N GLU A 11 0.66 -12.36 -10.33
CA GLU A 11 0.08 -11.05 -10.61
C GLU A 11 -0.09 -10.23 -9.33
N ALA A 12 -0.63 -10.83 -8.27
CA ALA A 12 -0.77 -10.19 -6.96
C ALA A 12 0.59 -9.73 -6.40
N ASN A 13 1.66 -10.52 -6.59
CA ASN A 13 3.01 -10.14 -6.17
C ASN A 13 3.53 -8.91 -6.92
N SER A 14 3.26 -8.84 -8.23
CA SER A 14 3.60 -7.68 -9.06
C SER A 14 2.85 -6.42 -8.61
N LEU A 15 1.55 -6.54 -8.35
CA LEU A 15 0.72 -5.45 -7.83
C LEU A 15 1.21 -4.97 -6.46
N MET A 16 1.60 -5.87 -5.57
CA MET A 16 2.16 -5.48 -4.27
C MET A 16 3.51 -4.77 -4.38
N THR A 17 4.35 -5.17 -5.34
CA THR A 17 5.61 -4.48 -5.62
C THR A 17 5.36 -3.04 -6.09
N GLN A 18 4.35 -2.84 -6.95
CA GLN A 18 3.93 -1.49 -7.36
C GLN A 18 3.37 -0.69 -6.18
N ASN A 19 2.54 -1.32 -5.34
CA ASN A 19 1.97 -0.68 -4.15
C ASN A 19 3.07 -0.23 -3.17
N ASP A 20 4.10 -1.05 -2.95
CA ASP A 20 5.23 -0.68 -2.10
C ASP A 20 5.98 0.56 -2.64
N ALA A 21 6.13 0.69 -3.96
CA ALA A 21 6.68 1.91 -4.57
C ALA A 21 5.81 3.14 -4.29
N VAL A 22 4.48 3.00 -4.38
CA VAL A 22 3.53 4.08 -4.05
C VAL A 22 3.65 4.49 -2.59
N VAL A 23 3.72 3.53 -1.66
CA VAL A 23 3.84 3.81 -0.22
C VAL A 23 5.18 4.49 0.11
N ARG A 24 6.28 4.09 -0.54
CA ARG A 24 7.58 4.77 -0.38
C ARG A 24 7.54 6.22 -0.88
N ASN A 25 6.92 6.46 -2.03
CA ASN A 25 6.75 7.81 -2.57
C ASN A 25 5.90 8.68 -1.63
N ALA A 26 4.78 8.15 -1.12
CA ALA A 26 3.95 8.85 -0.13
C ALA A 26 4.75 9.19 1.15
N SER A 27 5.59 8.27 1.62
CA SER A 27 6.48 8.52 2.77
C SER A 27 7.50 9.63 2.48
N HIS A 28 8.03 9.71 1.26
CA HIS A 28 8.90 10.79 0.84
C HIS A 28 8.17 12.14 0.80
N GLU A 29 6.96 12.19 0.24
CA GLU A 29 6.14 13.40 0.17
C GLU A 29 5.76 13.94 1.57
N ILE A 30 5.44 13.05 2.52
CA ILE A 30 5.17 13.45 3.91
C ILE A 30 6.40 14.09 4.57
N ASN A 31 7.60 13.55 4.30
CA ASN A 31 8.84 14.13 4.81
C ASN A 31 9.11 15.51 4.20
N ALA A 32 8.90 15.67 2.89
CA ALA A 32 9.02 16.96 2.23
C ALA A 32 8.01 17.98 2.79
N LEU A 33 6.76 17.56 3.02
CA LEU A 33 5.73 18.40 3.63
C LEU A 33 6.10 18.85 5.05
N ASN A 34 6.68 17.94 5.86
CA ASN A 34 7.18 18.29 7.20
C ASN A 34 8.29 19.37 7.13
N GLN A 35 9.21 19.23 6.18
CA GLN A 35 10.26 20.23 5.96
C GLN A 35 9.66 21.59 5.56
N SER A 36 8.72 21.62 4.60
CA SER A 36 8.05 22.87 4.21
C SER A 36 7.29 23.52 5.37
N MET A 37 6.65 22.74 6.25
CA MET A 37 6.00 23.29 7.44
C MET A 37 7.00 23.96 8.40
N GLN A 38 8.19 23.37 8.58
CA GLN A 38 9.26 23.98 9.39
C GLN A 38 9.77 25.28 8.77
N GLU A 39 9.93 25.33 7.44
CA GLU A 39 10.32 26.54 6.72
C GLU A 39 9.28 27.65 6.89
N ILE A 40 7.97 27.33 6.82
CA ILE A 40 6.92 28.33 7.03
C ILE A 40 6.89 28.82 8.48
N ILE A 41 7.15 27.95 9.47
CA ILE A 41 7.26 28.37 10.88
C ILE A 41 8.39 29.39 11.03
N ARG A 42 9.58 29.12 10.47
CA ARG A 42 10.72 30.04 10.50
C ARG A 42 10.39 31.37 9.81
N ALA A 43 9.81 31.33 8.61
CA ALA A 43 9.40 32.52 7.89
C ALA A 43 8.36 33.35 8.66
N GLY A 44 7.45 32.69 9.39
CA GLY A 44 6.50 33.34 10.29
C GLY A 44 7.18 34.02 11.48
N GLU A 45 8.16 33.38 12.12
CA GLU A 45 8.95 33.95 13.22
C GLU A 45 9.76 35.17 12.76
N GLU A 46 10.41 35.10 11.59
CA GLU A 46 11.10 36.24 10.98
C GLU A 46 10.14 37.39 10.67
N SER A 47 8.98 37.08 10.06
CA SER A 47 7.95 38.08 9.77
C SER A 47 7.43 38.76 11.04
N SER A 48 7.28 38.00 12.13
CA SER A 48 6.91 38.55 13.44
C SER A 48 7.97 39.53 13.96
N GLY A 49 9.25 39.24 13.74
CA GLY A 49 10.36 40.15 14.06
C GLY A 49 10.30 41.45 13.27
N ILE A 50 10.03 41.37 11.96
CA ILE A 50 9.85 42.55 11.10
C ILE A 50 8.68 43.41 11.59
N VAL A 51 7.55 42.79 11.91
CA VAL A 51 6.37 43.50 12.42
C VAL A 51 6.65 44.19 13.76
N ARG A 52 7.44 43.56 14.64
CA ARG A 52 7.88 44.18 15.90
C ARG A 52 8.72 45.43 15.65
N ASN A 53 9.67 45.37 14.72
CA ASN A 53 10.46 46.54 14.33
C ASN A 53 9.59 47.66 13.77
N ILE A 54 8.51 47.34 13.03
CA ILE A 54 7.56 48.35 12.55
C ILE A 54 6.79 49.02 13.71
N ASP A 55 6.35 48.27 14.73
CA ASP A 55 5.71 48.86 15.92
C ASP A 55 6.69 49.76 16.69
N GLU A 56 7.97 49.38 16.79
CA GLU A 56 9.03 50.21 17.38
C GLU A 56 9.27 51.50 16.60
N ILE A 57 9.36 51.44 15.27
CA ILE A 57 9.49 52.61 14.40
C ILE A 57 8.27 53.53 14.55
N ALA A 58 7.06 52.95 14.59
CA ALA A 58 5.83 53.71 14.79
C ALA A 58 5.82 54.41 16.16
N PHE A 59 6.29 53.73 17.21
CA PHE A 59 6.42 54.31 18.54
C PHE A 59 7.43 55.47 18.59
N GLN A 60 8.62 55.30 17.98
CA GLN A 60 9.62 56.37 17.86
C GLN A 60 9.09 57.56 17.07
N THR A 61 8.37 57.31 15.97
CA THR A 61 7.73 58.36 15.15
C THR A 61 6.67 59.11 15.95
N ASN A 62 5.90 58.42 16.78
CA ASN A 62 4.91 59.03 17.67
C ASN A 62 5.58 59.94 18.72
N LEU A 63 6.71 59.52 19.30
CA LEU A 63 7.49 60.35 20.23
C LEU A 63 8.10 61.58 19.54
N LEU A 64 8.63 61.43 18.33
CA LEU A 64 9.14 62.55 17.52
C LEU A 64 8.03 63.56 17.20
N ALA A 65 6.85 63.08 16.82
CA ALA A 65 5.68 63.93 16.56
C ALA A 65 5.22 64.68 17.81
N LEU A 66 5.26 64.04 18.97
CA LEU A 66 4.97 64.69 20.26
C LEU A 66 5.96 65.80 20.57
N ASN A 67 7.26 65.54 20.41
CA ASN A 67 8.31 66.56 20.62
C ASN A 67 8.13 67.75 19.65
N ALA A 68 7.81 67.48 18.38
CA ALA A 68 7.53 68.52 17.39
C ALA A 68 6.29 69.35 17.76
N ALA A 69 5.24 68.73 18.30
CA ALA A 69 4.05 69.43 18.76
C ALA A 69 4.35 70.35 19.97
N VAL A 70 5.22 69.92 20.88
CA VAL A 70 5.68 70.74 22.02
C VAL A 70 6.49 71.95 21.52
N GLU A 71 7.43 71.74 20.61
CA GLU A 71 8.26 72.83 20.08
C GLU A 71 7.43 73.82 19.23
N ALA A 72 6.45 73.32 18.47
CA ALA A 72 5.49 74.15 17.75
C ALA A 72 4.65 75.02 18.70
N ALA A 73 4.20 74.47 19.84
CA ALA A 73 3.51 75.26 20.87
C ALA A 73 4.42 76.32 21.50
N ARG A 74 5.72 76.01 21.66
CA ARG A 74 6.72 76.93 22.18
C ARG A 74 7.03 78.10 21.25
N ALA A 75 6.92 77.89 19.94
CA ALA A 75 7.12 78.90 18.90
C ALA A 75 5.91 79.87 18.72
N GLY A 76 4.79 79.65 19.42
CA GLY A 76 3.61 80.52 19.38
C GLY A 76 2.97 80.58 17.99
N GLU A 77 2.67 81.80 17.49
CA GLU A 77 2.01 81.98 16.19
C GLU A 77 2.83 81.45 15.00
N ALA A 78 4.17 81.48 15.08
CA ALA A 78 5.04 80.96 14.03
C ALA A 78 4.99 79.41 13.91
N GLY A 79 4.53 78.72 14.96
CA GLY A 79 4.49 77.26 15.04
C GLY A 79 3.17 76.63 14.61
N VAL A 80 2.13 77.42 14.30
CA VAL A 80 0.76 76.90 14.04
C VAL A 80 0.73 75.88 12.90
N GLY A 81 1.43 76.15 11.80
CA GLY A 81 1.53 75.20 10.68
C GLY A 81 2.26 73.91 11.04
N PHE A 82 3.32 74.00 11.85
CA PHE A 82 4.08 72.84 12.33
C PHE A 82 3.27 71.98 13.30
N ALA A 83 2.43 72.59 14.15
CA ALA A 83 1.57 71.87 15.08
C ALA A 83 0.56 70.96 14.36
N VAL A 84 0.01 71.42 13.22
CA VAL A 84 -0.93 70.61 12.40
C VAL A 84 -0.22 69.41 11.79
N VAL A 85 0.98 69.61 11.22
CA VAL A 85 1.77 68.52 10.65
C VAL A 85 2.14 67.51 11.74
N ALA A 86 2.59 67.97 12.91
CA ALA A 86 2.93 67.09 14.03
C ALA A 86 1.73 66.24 14.49
N ALA A 87 0.52 66.81 14.55
CA ALA A 87 -0.69 66.08 14.89
C ALA A 87 -1.04 64.99 13.86
N GLU A 88 -0.88 65.27 12.56
CA GLU A 88 -1.15 64.28 11.51
C GLU A 88 -0.10 63.15 11.50
N VAL A 89 1.19 63.48 11.70
CA VAL A 89 2.26 62.48 11.85
C VAL A 89 2.00 61.59 13.06
N LYS A 90 1.57 62.15 14.18
CA LYS A 90 1.19 61.40 15.39
C LYS A 90 0.07 60.40 15.09
N LYS A 91 -1.01 60.86 14.45
CA LYS A 91 -2.16 60.03 14.07
C LYS A 91 -1.77 58.90 13.11
N LEU A 92 -0.87 59.18 12.16
CA LEU A 92 -0.34 58.17 11.24
C LEU A 92 0.50 57.12 11.98
N ALA A 93 1.37 57.56 12.90
CA ALA A 93 2.19 56.68 13.73
C ALA A 93 1.33 55.75 14.59
N GLU A 94 0.30 56.28 15.27
CA GLU A 94 -0.66 55.45 16.03
C GLU A 94 -1.42 54.45 15.14
N ARG A 95 -1.77 54.85 13.90
CA ARG A 95 -2.42 53.95 12.95
C ARG A 95 -1.46 52.83 12.51
N SER A 96 -0.21 53.15 12.22
CA SER A 96 0.83 52.16 11.87
C SER A 96 1.08 51.18 13.00
N ALA A 97 1.20 51.65 14.25
CA ALA A 97 1.35 50.80 15.43
C ALA A 97 0.19 49.81 15.58
N ARG A 98 -1.06 50.27 15.44
CA ARG A 98 -2.24 49.40 15.48
C ARG A 98 -2.22 48.35 14.37
N SER A 99 -1.91 48.75 13.13
CA SER A 99 -1.80 47.83 12.00
C SER A 99 -0.69 46.80 12.20
N ALA A 100 0.48 47.21 12.70
CA ALA A 100 1.57 46.31 13.02
C ALA A 100 1.15 45.26 14.05
N ARG A 101 0.53 45.65 15.17
CA ARG A 101 0.05 44.71 16.19
C ARG A 101 -0.99 43.73 15.66
N ASN A 102 -1.93 44.20 14.82
CA ASN A 102 -2.92 43.33 14.20
C ASN A 102 -2.26 42.30 13.26
N THR A 103 -1.31 42.73 12.43
CA THR A 103 -0.54 41.82 11.56
C THR A 103 0.27 40.82 12.39
N GLY A 104 0.88 41.27 13.50
CA GLY A 104 1.62 40.40 14.42
C GLY A 104 0.74 39.30 15.00
N ALA A 105 -0.46 39.66 15.48
CA ALA A 105 -1.42 38.68 15.99
C ALA A 105 -1.85 37.66 14.93
N LEU A 106 -2.01 38.08 13.67
CA LEU A 106 -2.33 37.16 12.55
C LEU A 106 -1.17 36.20 12.25
N ILE A 107 0.07 36.70 12.26
CA ILE A 107 1.27 35.88 12.07
C ILE A 107 1.40 34.84 13.20
N GLU A 108 1.23 35.26 14.46
CA GLU A 108 1.26 34.34 15.60
C GLU A 108 0.18 33.25 15.48
N ASP A 109 -1.04 33.62 15.08
CA ASP A 109 -2.11 32.66 14.87
C ASP A 109 -1.81 31.66 13.74
N MET A 110 -1.24 32.15 12.63
CA MET A 110 -0.79 31.31 11.53
C MET A 110 0.30 30.32 11.97
N VAL A 111 1.32 30.79 12.70
CA VAL A 111 2.38 29.93 13.24
C VAL A 111 1.81 28.86 14.18
N ARG A 112 0.87 29.23 15.07
CA ARG A 112 0.19 28.26 15.94
C ARG A 112 -0.55 27.19 15.14
N LYS A 113 -1.32 27.58 14.13
CA LYS A 113 -2.05 26.64 13.26
C LYS A 113 -1.11 25.70 12.52
N ILE A 114 0.00 26.20 12.00
CA ILE A 114 0.99 25.39 11.28
C ILE A 114 1.68 24.40 12.22
N ARG A 115 2.01 24.80 13.45
CA ARG A 115 2.55 23.88 14.46
C ARG A 115 1.57 22.75 14.77
N SER A 116 0.29 23.07 14.95
CA SER A 116 -0.74 22.04 15.12
C SER A 116 -0.86 21.10 13.90
N SER A 117 -0.72 21.63 12.68
CA SER A 117 -0.70 20.81 11.47
C SER A 117 0.55 19.91 11.39
N ALA A 118 1.69 20.39 11.87
CA ALA A 118 2.92 19.59 11.95
C ALA A 118 2.75 18.41 12.93
N ASP A 119 2.08 18.61 14.06
CA ASP A 119 1.79 17.53 15.01
C ASP A 119 0.87 16.44 14.39
N LEU A 120 -0.14 16.85 13.61
CA LEU A 120 -0.99 15.91 12.85
C LEU A 120 -0.18 15.13 11.80
N LEU A 121 0.83 15.76 11.21
CA LEU A 121 1.73 15.12 10.25
C LEU A 121 2.55 13.99 10.90
N ILE A 122 2.95 14.13 12.17
CA ILE A 122 3.67 13.07 12.90
C ILE A 122 2.80 11.81 13.00
N GLY A 123 1.52 11.97 13.35
CA GLY A 123 0.57 10.85 13.39
C GLY A 123 0.36 10.23 12.01
N THR A 124 0.31 11.06 10.96
CA THR A 124 0.18 10.61 9.57
C THR A 124 1.41 9.81 9.12
N HIS A 125 2.62 10.30 9.44
CA HIS A 125 3.87 9.60 9.17
C HIS A 125 3.92 8.23 9.85
N ALA A 126 3.52 8.14 11.12
CA ALA A 126 3.44 6.87 11.84
C ALA A 126 2.44 5.88 11.18
N ALA A 127 1.27 6.37 10.75
CA ALA A 127 0.30 5.56 10.03
C ALA A 127 0.86 5.01 8.71
N PHE A 128 1.54 5.85 7.91
CA PHE A 128 2.17 5.41 6.66
C PHE A 128 3.32 4.42 6.88
N SER A 129 4.10 4.58 7.97
CA SER A 129 5.08 3.57 8.36
C SER A 129 4.42 2.21 8.62
N GLY A 130 3.31 2.18 9.37
CA GLY A 130 2.54 0.96 9.60
C GLY A 130 1.95 0.34 8.32
N VAL A 131 1.52 1.18 7.38
CA VAL A 131 1.06 0.74 6.05
C VAL A 131 2.21 0.13 5.24
N SER A 132 3.41 0.70 5.31
CA SER A 132 4.60 0.15 4.64
C SER A 132 4.94 -1.24 5.20
N ASP A 133 4.94 -1.41 6.52
CA ASP A 133 5.23 -2.69 7.14
C ASP A 133 4.14 -3.74 6.84
N SER A 134 2.87 -3.34 6.85
CA SER A 134 1.75 -4.22 6.47
C SER A 134 1.83 -4.64 5.00
N THR A 135 2.22 -3.72 4.11
CA THR A 135 2.43 -4.02 2.68
C THR A 135 3.56 -5.03 2.51
N LYS A 136 4.70 -4.84 3.19
CA LYS A 136 5.82 -5.79 3.14
C LYS A 136 5.41 -7.19 3.60
N ASN A 137 4.69 -7.28 4.72
CA ASN A 137 4.20 -8.57 5.23
C ASN A 137 3.26 -9.24 4.22
N THR A 138 2.36 -8.48 3.61
CA THR A 138 1.42 -9.00 2.60
C THR A 138 2.15 -9.48 1.34
N THR A 139 3.17 -8.74 0.87
CA THR A 139 4.04 -9.16 -0.24
C THR A 139 4.74 -10.48 0.07
N GLY A 140 5.25 -10.64 1.30
CA GLY A 140 5.88 -11.90 1.75
C GLY A 140 4.92 -13.08 1.68
N LEU A 141 3.71 -12.92 2.24
CA LEU A 141 2.68 -13.97 2.19
C LEU A 141 2.27 -14.33 0.76
N ILE A 142 2.14 -13.35 -0.13
CA ILE A 142 1.80 -13.62 -1.54
C ILE A 142 2.95 -14.34 -2.25
N SER A 143 4.20 -14.00 -1.95
CA SER A 143 5.36 -14.73 -2.47
C SER A 143 5.37 -16.19 -2.02
N GLU A 144 5.04 -16.46 -0.75
CA GLU A 144 4.89 -17.82 -0.24
C GLU A 144 3.75 -18.59 -0.93
N ILE A 145 2.59 -17.93 -1.13
CA ILE A 145 1.44 -18.51 -1.85
C ILE A 145 1.81 -18.82 -3.30
N ALA A 146 2.55 -17.94 -3.98
CA ALA A 146 3.00 -18.15 -5.34
C ALA A 146 3.93 -19.36 -5.44
N ALA A 147 4.89 -19.49 -4.52
CA ALA A 147 5.80 -20.63 -4.44
C ALA A 147 5.04 -21.94 -4.18
N ALA A 148 4.16 -21.97 -3.18
CA ALA A 148 3.35 -23.16 -2.85
C ALA A 148 2.40 -23.56 -3.99
N SER A 149 1.79 -22.58 -4.67
CA SER A 149 0.91 -22.84 -5.82
C SER A 149 1.68 -23.40 -7.01
N SER A 150 2.91 -22.95 -7.23
CA SER A 150 3.81 -23.48 -8.26
C SER A 150 4.17 -24.94 -7.97
N GLU A 151 4.55 -25.24 -6.73
CA GLU A 151 4.84 -26.60 -6.27
C GLU A 151 3.63 -27.53 -6.42
N GLN A 152 2.43 -27.07 -6.01
CA GLN A 152 1.19 -27.81 -6.21
C GLN A 152 0.88 -28.07 -7.69
N SER A 153 1.14 -27.11 -8.57
CA SER A 153 0.95 -27.31 -10.01
C SER A 153 1.88 -28.41 -10.54
N MET A 154 3.16 -28.41 -10.16
CA MET A 154 4.10 -29.46 -10.54
C MET A 154 3.71 -30.83 -9.97
N GLY A 155 3.28 -30.88 -8.71
CA GLY A 155 2.81 -32.11 -8.07
C GLY A 155 1.59 -32.70 -8.77
N LEU A 156 0.66 -31.86 -9.23
CA LEU A 156 -0.51 -32.29 -9.99
C LEU A 156 -0.16 -32.80 -11.39
N ASP A 157 0.83 -32.21 -12.06
CA ASP A 157 1.32 -32.75 -13.33
C ASP A 157 1.86 -34.18 -13.15
N GLN A 158 2.58 -34.44 -12.05
CA GLN A 158 3.05 -35.78 -11.71
C GLN A 158 1.92 -36.76 -11.38
N VAL A 159 0.89 -36.31 -10.64
CA VAL A 159 -0.30 -37.11 -10.34
C VAL A 159 -1.04 -37.46 -11.63
N ASN A 160 -1.20 -36.51 -12.55
CA ASN A 160 -1.86 -36.77 -13.85
C ASN A 160 -1.11 -37.83 -14.66
N ILE A 161 0.23 -37.81 -14.67
CA ILE A 161 1.03 -38.86 -15.31
C ILE A 161 0.76 -40.22 -14.65
N ALA A 162 0.82 -40.29 -13.32
CA ALA A 162 0.59 -41.54 -12.60
C ALA A 162 -0.83 -42.11 -12.81
N VAL A 163 -1.84 -41.24 -12.89
CA VAL A 163 -3.23 -41.64 -13.20
C VAL A 163 -3.34 -42.17 -14.62
N SER A 164 -2.71 -41.51 -15.60
CA SER A 164 -2.65 -41.98 -16.99
C SER A 164 -1.96 -43.35 -17.11
N ASP A 165 -0.88 -43.58 -16.36
CA ASP A 165 -0.19 -44.86 -16.33
C ASP A 165 -1.05 -45.96 -15.69
N MET A 166 -1.75 -45.65 -14.60
CA MET A 166 -2.72 -46.57 -13.99
C MET A 166 -3.84 -46.93 -14.97
N GLU A 167 -4.35 -45.95 -15.73
CA GLU A 167 -5.37 -46.19 -16.74
C GLU A 167 -4.89 -47.19 -17.80
N GLN A 168 -3.64 -47.06 -18.28
CA GLN A 168 -3.06 -48.06 -19.20
C GLN A 168 -2.95 -49.45 -18.59
N ILE A 169 -2.55 -49.56 -17.32
CA ILE A 169 -2.43 -50.85 -16.63
C ILE A 169 -3.81 -51.48 -16.44
N ILE A 170 -4.82 -50.69 -16.05
CA ILE A 170 -6.21 -51.16 -15.92
C ILE A 170 -6.72 -51.70 -17.25
N GLN A 171 -6.48 -51.00 -18.37
CA GLN A 171 -6.84 -51.47 -19.71
C GLN A 171 -6.14 -52.79 -20.07
N LYS A 172 -4.84 -52.92 -19.78
CA LYS A 172 -4.10 -54.18 -19.98
C LYS A 172 -4.64 -55.32 -19.12
N ASN A 173 -4.97 -55.05 -17.86
CA ASN A 173 -5.55 -56.05 -16.96
C ASN A 173 -6.93 -56.50 -17.44
N ALA A 174 -7.76 -55.59 -17.95
CA ALA A 174 -9.04 -55.93 -18.54
C ALA A 174 -8.87 -56.83 -19.78
N ALA A 175 -7.97 -56.47 -20.70
CA ALA A 175 -7.67 -57.28 -21.88
C ALA A 175 -7.11 -58.67 -21.52
N ALA A 176 -6.21 -58.74 -20.53
CA ALA A 176 -5.67 -60.01 -20.05
C ALA A 176 -6.74 -60.88 -19.36
N ALA A 177 -7.70 -60.27 -18.66
CA ALA A 177 -8.83 -60.99 -18.07
C ALA A 177 -9.79 -61.54 -19.15
N GLU A 178 -10.05 -60.77 -20.21
CA GLU A 178 -10.81 -61.26 -21.38
C GLU A 178 -10.11 -62.42 -22.09
N GLU A 179 -8.78 -62.31 -22.30
CA GLU A 179 -7.98 -63.38 -22.88
C GLU A 179 -8.01 -64.64 -22.00
N ALA A 180 -7.84 -64.48 -20.68
CA ALA A 180 -7.89 -65.59 -19.73
C ALA A 180 -9.27 -66.28 -19.70
N ALA A 181 -10.35 -65.51 -19.80
CA ALA A 181 -11.70 -66.06 -19.89
C ALA A 181 -11.89 -66.89 -21.18
N SER A 182 -11.40 -66.38 -22.32
CA SER A 182 -11.43 -67.10 -23.60
C SER A 182 -10.60 -68.39 -23.56
N VAL A 183 -9.40 -68.36 -22.97
CA VAL A 183 -8.57 -69.55 -22.75
C VAL A 183 -9.27 -70.56 -21.85
N ALA A 184 -9.92 -70.11 -20.77
CA ALA A 184 -10.68 -70.98 -19.88
C ALA A 184 -11.84 -71.68 -20.60
N GLU A 185 -12.58 -70.97 -21.47
CA GLU A 185 -13.66 -71.55 -22.28
C GLU A 185 -13.13 -72.59 -23.29
N SER A 186 -11.98 -72.33 -23.91
CA SER A 186 -11.31 -73.28 -24.81
C SER A 186 -10.84 -74.54 -24.06
N LEU A 187 -10.27 -74.37 -22.85
CA LEU A 187 -9.86 -75.49 -22.00
C LEU A 187 -11.05 -76.33 -21.54
N ASP A 188 -12.16 -75.70 -21.15
CA ASP A 188 -13.41 -76.41 -20.79
C ASP A 188 -13.93 -77.24 -21.97
N THR A 189 -13.94 -76.65 -23.17
CA THR A 189 -14.32 -77.34 -24.40
C THR A 189 -13.42 -78.56 -24.69
N GLN A 190 -12.10 -78.41 -24.54
CA GLN A 190 -11.14 -79.51 -24.73
C GLN A 190 -11.31 -80.62 -23.69
N ALA A 191 -11.58 -80.27 -22.42
CA ALA A 191 -11.87 -81.23 -21.37
C ALA A 191 -13.14 -82.04 -21.69
N TRP A 192 -14.20 -81.38 -22.17
CA TRP A 192 -15.42 -82.04 -22.65
C TRP A 192 -15.17 -83.00 -23.81
N GLN A 193 -14.34 -82.60 -24.78
CA GLN A 193 -13.97 -83.46 -25.91
C GLN A 193 -13.19 -84.69 -25.46
N LEU A 194 -12.23 -84.52 -24.55
CA LEU A 194 -11.45 -85.63 -23.99
C LEU A 194 -12.36 -86.60 -23.23
N ASP A 195 -13.26 -86.10 -22.38
CA ASP A 195 -14.22 -86.94 -21.64
C ASP A 195 -15.12 -87.74 -22.60
N HIS A 196 -15.63 -87.09 -23.66
CA HIS A 196 -16.40 -87.75 -24.71
C HIS A 196 -15.61 -88.85 -25.44
N PHE A 197 -14.33 -88.60 -25.77
CA PHE A 197 -13.46 -89.61 -26.38
C PHE A 197 -13.20 -90.79 -25.45
N ILE A 198 -12.95 -90.53 -24.16
CA ILE A 198 -12.77 -91.57 -23.14
C ILE A 198 -14.05 -92.39 -23.00
N GLY A 199 -15.22 -91.76 -22.89
CA GLY A 199 -16.51 -92.44 -22.82
C GLY A 199 -16.78 -93.35 -24.02
N LYS A 200 -16.45 -92.89 -25.24
CA LYS A 200 -16.51 -93.74 -26.45
C LYS A 200 -15.55 -94.94 -26.38
N LEU A 201 -14.33 -94.73 -25.90
CA LEU A 201 -13.31 -95.77 -25.75
C LEU A 201 -13.75 -96.82 -24.72
N VAL A 202 -14.28 -96.39 -23.57
CA VAL A 202 -14.85 -97.28 -22.55
C VAL A 202 -15.99 -98.11 -23.13
N GLY A 203 -16.94 -97.49 -23.84
CA GLY A 203 -18.04 -98.22 -24.50
C GLY A 203 -17.58 -99.22 -25.57
N LEU A 204 -16.45 -98.98 -26.24
CA LEU A 204 -15.80 -99.91 -27.16
C LEU A 204 -15.16 -101.11 -26.42
N ILE A 205 -14.52 -100.85 -25.27
CA ILE A 205 -13.81 -101.87 -24.48
C ILE A 205 -14.76 -102.75 -23.66
N GLU A 206 -15.80 -102.18 -23.05
CA GLU A 206 -16.80 -102.95 -22.30
C GLU A 206 -17.68 -103.81 -23.24
N GLY A 207 -17.62 -103.50 -24.54
CA GLY A 207 -18.46 -104.11 -25.57
C GLY A 207 -19.92 -103.76 -25.34
N LYS A 208 -20.74 -103.83 -26.40
CA LYS A 208 -22.20 -103.88 -26.21
C LYS A 208 -22.53 -105.14 -25.39
N ARG A 209 -22.52 -105.07 -24.06
CA ARG A 209 -23.44 -105.88 -23.27
C ARG A 209 -24.82 -105.40 -23.66
N ARG A 210 -25.48 -106.28 -24.41
CA ARG A 210 -26.84 -106.19 -24.93
C ARG A 210 -27.82 -105.55 -23.95
#